data_AF-A0A955MFS6-F1
#
_entry.id   AF-A0A955MFS6-F1
#
_cell.length_a   1.000
_cell.length_b   1.000
_cell.length_c   1.000
_cell.angle_alpha   90.00
_cell.angle_beta   90.00
_cell.angle_gamma   90.00
#
_symmetry.space_group_name_H-M   'P 1'
#
loop_
_entity.id
_entity.type
_entity.pdbx_description
1 polymer ?
#
loop_
_entity_poly.entity_id
_entity_poly.type
_entity_poly.pdbx_seq_one_letter_code
_entity_poly.pdbx_strand_id
1 'polypeptide(L)' 'MVNKKVKGIEVEGSTVEEAIQKAMEMLNLSRDEINVKVVCEEKKGLFGMEGAKPAKIKVTFQEK' A
#
# COMPACT_ATOMS: atom_id res chain seq x y z
N MET A 1 -29.76 9.58 -0.38
CA MET A 1 -28.97 8.34 -0.58
C MET A 1 -27.52 8.76 -0.79
N VAL A 2 -26.64 8.54 0.18
CA VAL A 2 -25.22 8.90 0.04
C VAL A 2 -24.49 7.75 -0.66
N ASN A 3 -24.12 7.96 -1.93
CA ASN A 3 -23.26 7.05 -2.68
C ASN A 3 -21.82 7.21 -2.18
N LYS A 4 -21.44 6.42 -1.18
CA LYS A 4 -20.05 6.38 -0.68
C LYS A 4 -19.16 5.83 -1.79
N LYS A 5 -18.41 6.70 -2.48
CA LYS A 5 -17.44 6.27 -3.50
C LYS A 5 -16.21 5.70 -2.80
N VAL A 6 -16.04 4.39 -2.90
CA VAL A 6 -14.84 3.71 -2.42
C VAL A 6 -13.76 3.95 -3.45
N LYS A 7 -12.70 4.68 -3.09
CA LYS A 7 -11.53 4.87 -3.95
C LYS A 7 -10.38 4.04 -3.40
N GLY A 8 -9.50 3.60 -4.28
CA GLY A 8 -8.31 2.88 -3.88
C GLY A 8 -7.19 3.00 -4.88
N ILE A 9 -5.97 2.98 -4.36
CA ILE A 9 -4.73 3.05 -5.12
C ILE A 9 -3.88 1.83 -4.80
N GLU A 10 -3.03 1.44 -5.74
CA GLU A 10 -2.07 0.37 -5.57
C GLU A 10 -0.68 1.01 -5.47
N VAL A 11 0.03 0.68 -4.41
CA VAL A 11 1.32 1.28 -4.10
C VAL A 11 2.34 0.16 -3.97
N GLU A 12 3.48 0.37 -4.63
CA GLU A 12 4.62 -0.53 -4.59
C GLU A 12 5.77 0.12 -3.83
N GLY A 13 6.49 -0.68 -3.06
CA GLY A 13 7.60 -0.22 -2.24
C GLY A 13 8.65 -1.30 -2.06
N SER A 14 9.84 -0.93 -1.60
CA SER A 14 10.89 -1.91 -1.32
C SER A 14 10.48 -2.87 -0.20
N THR A 15 9.61 -2.41 0.71
CA THR A 15 9.00 -3.17 1.81
C THR A 15 7.52 -2.79 1.96
N VAL A 16 6.72 -3.64 2.61
CA VAL A 16 5.32 -3.35 2.93
C VAL A 16 5.21 -2.05 3.72
N GLU A 17 6.07 -1.83 4.71
CA GLU A 17 6.11 -0.59 5.50
C GLU A 17 6.38 0.65 4.63
N GLU A 18 7.35 0.58 3.72
CA GLU A 18 7.67 1.69 2.83
C GLU A 18 6.51 2.01 1.87
N ALA A 19 5.84 0.97 1.36
CA ALA A 19 4.65 1.14 0.53
C ALA A 19 3.48 1.77 1.32
N ILE A 20 3.32 1.38 2.59
CA ILE A 20 2.28 1.93 3.48
C ILE A 20 2.54 3.41 3.75
N GLN A 21 3.77 3.78 4.09
CA GLN A 21 4.12 5.19 4.32
C GLN A 21 3.88 6.04 3.08
N LYS A 22 4.35 5.59 1.91
CA LYS A 22 4.10 6.27 0.63
C LYS A 22 2.62 6.47 0.37
N ALA A 23 1.79 5.46 0.65
CA ALA A 23 0.35 5.57 0.46
C ALA A 23 -0.29 6.58 1.42
N MET A 24 0.12 6.60 2.70
CA MET A 24 -0.34 7.57 3.68
C MET A 24 0.04 9.00 3.31
N GLU A 25 1.28 9.22 2.86
CA GLU A 25 1.77 10.54 2.44
C GLU A 25 1.05 11.04 1.18
N MET A 26 0.84 10.17 0.18
CA MET A 26 0.12 10.52 -1.06
C MET A 26 -1.35 10.87 -0.81
N LEU A 27 -2.01 10.14 0.09
CA LEU A 27 -3.42 10.34 0.38
C LEU A 27 -3.65 11.40 1.47
N ASN A 28 -2.62 11.74 2.24
CA ASN A 28 -2.70 12.60 3.42
C ASN A 28 -3.76 12.13 4.43
N LEU A 29 -3.97 10.82 4.51
CA LEU A 29 -4.95 10.18 5.39
C LEU A 29 -4.25 9.35 6.45
N SER A 30 -4.89 9.23 7.61
CA SER A 30 -4.39 8.40 8.70
C SER A 30 -4.62 6.91 8.43
N ARG A 31 -3.83 6.05 9.09
CA ARG A 31 -4.00 4.59 9.03
C ARG A 31 -5.42 4.12 9.36
N ASP A 32 -6.11 4.82 10.26
CA ASP A 32 -7.49 4.49 10.65
C ASP A 32 -8.53 4.82 9.57
N GLU A 33 -8.22 5.75 8.66
CA GLU A 33 -9.15 6.17 7.60
C GLU A 33 -8.96 5.38 6.31
N ILE A 34 -7.84 4.66 6.20
CA ILE A 34 -7.47 3.88 5.02
C ILE A 34 -7.39 2.40 5.37
N ASN A 35 -7.93 1.56 4.50
CA ASN A 35 -7.81 0.12 4.61
C ASN A 35 -6.66 -0.36 3.72
N VAL A 36 -5.60 -0.87 4.36
CA VAL A 36 -4.41 -1.41 3.71
C VAL A 36 -4.56 -2.92 3.53
N LYS A 37 -4.39 -3.39 2.29
CA LYS A 37 -4.35 -4.81 1.96
C LYS A 37 -3.02 -5.15 1.29
N VAL A 38 -2.25 -6.05 1.88
CA VAL A 38 -1.02 -6.56 1.25
C VAL A 38 -1.40 -7.49 0.11
N VAL A 39 -1.00 -7.14 -1.11
CA VAL A 39 -1.22 -7.94 -2.32
C VAL A 39 -0.03 -8.86 -2.56
N CYS A 40 1.18 -8.35 -2.32
CA CYS A 40 2.42 -9.10 -2.38
C CYS A 40 3.36 -8.61 -1.28
N GLU A 41 3.85 -9.52 -0.45
CA GLU A 41 4.94 -9.22 0.49
C GLU A 41 6.26 -9.07 -0.28
N GLU A 42 7.13 -8.18 0.20
CA GLU A 42 8.49 -8.09 -0.32
C GLU A 42 9.23 -9.40 -0.09
N LYS A 43 10.04 -9.79 -1.08
CA LYS A 43 11.06 -10.80 -0.85
C LYS A 43 12.42 -10.13 -0.86
N LYS A 44 13.03 -10.07 0.32
CA LYS A 44 14.44 -9.73 0.44
C LYS A 44 15.24 -10.89 -0.13
N GLY A 45 15.81 -10.69 -1.32
CA GLY A 45 16.86 -11.56 -1.84
C GLY A 45 18.04 -11.50 -0.88
N LEU A 46 18.34 -12.61 -0.21
CA LEU A 46 19.46 -12.69 0.73
C LEU A 46 20.70 -13.16 -0.04
N PHE A 47 21.86 -12.54 0.24
CA PHE A 47 23.16 -12.88 -0.36
C PHE A 47 23.26 -12.80 -1.89
N GLY A 48 23.21 -11.59 -2.46
CA GLY A 48 23.65 -11.36 -3.84
C GLY A 48 22.78 -11.95 -4.95
N MET A 49 21.56 -12.40 -4.63
CA MET A 49 20.64 -12.97 -5.62
C MET A 49 19.77 -11.91 -6.29
N GLU A 50 19.79 -11.92 -7.63
CA GLU A 50 18.82 -11.28 -8.52
C GLU A 50 17.43 -11.87 -8.26
N GLY A 51 16.68 -11.27 -7.33
CA GLY A 51 15.37 -11.78 -6.95
C GLY A 51 14.58 -10.92 -5.97
N ALA A 52 15.02 -9.68 -5.73
CA ALA A 52 14.27 -8.75 -4.91
C ALA A 52 12.93 -8.45 -5.58
N LYS A 53 11.83 -8.92 -4.99
CA LYS A 53 10.48 -8.53 -5.40
C LYS A 53 10.01 -7.39 -4.51
N PRO A 54 9.56 -6.26 -5.10
CA PRO A 54 8.99 -5.19 -4.32
C PRO A 54 7.69 -5.66 -3.64
N ALA A 55 7.42 -5.09 -2.47
CA ALA A 55 6.12 -5.20 -1.84
C ALA A 55 5.08 -4.46 -2.66
N LYS A 56 3.87 -5.02 -2.71
CA LYS A 56 2.72 -4.39 -3.33
C LYS A 56 1.56 -4.39 -2.34
N ILE A 57 1.04 -3.20 -2.08
CA ILE A 57 -0.14 -3.02 -1.24
C ILE A 57 -1.25 -2.36 -2.04
N LYS A 58 -2.48 -2.59 -1.61
CA LYS A 58 -3.67 -1.93 -2.11
C LYS A 58 -4.30 -1.17 -0.97
N VAL A 59 -4.41 0.13 -1.13
CA VAL A 59 -4.99 1.01 -0.13
C VAL A 59 -6.35 1.45 -0.63
N THR A 60 -7.38 1.29 0.18
CA THR A 60 -8.75 1.70 -0.12
C THR A 60 -9.25 2.62 0.97
N PHE A 61 -9.82 3.75 0.60
CA PHE A 61 -10.37 4.74 1.52
C PHE A 61 -11.73 5.19 1.02
N GLN A 62 -12.55 5.68 1.94
CA GLN A 62 -13.86 6.18 1.59
C GLN A 62 -13.80 7.70 1.60
N GLU A 63 -13.89 8.31 0.42
CA GLU A 63 -14.13 9.74 0.33
C GLU A 63 -15.52 10.03 0.91
N LYS A 64 -15.55 10.92 1.90
CA LYS A 64 -16.75 11.29 2.64
C LYS A 64 -17.53 12.37 1.91
#